data_AF-A0A3N9SJX1-F1
#
_entry.id   AF-A0A3N9SJX1-F1
#
_cell.length_a   1.000
_cell.length_b   1.000
_cell.length_c   1.000
_cell.angle_alpha   90.00
_cell.angle_beta   90.00
_cell.angle_gamma   90.00
#
_symmetry.space_group_name_H-M   'P 1'
#
loop_
_entity.id
_entity.type
_entity.pdbx_description
1 polymer ?
#
loop_
_entity_poly.entity_id
_entity_poly.type
_entity_poly.pdbx_seq_one_letter_code
_entity_poly.pdbx_strand_id
1 'polypeptide(L)'
;MNVLARIMIWTGGTALIAAAGLNLLSVIGRHTGLPLKGAIELVQVGVLVAGTLALVAATLARNHARVHLVLGRLKPGGAHLVERLSILLTMAFYAALLWGSAWLASDLWGSQEVSELLGVPWRWLRMFLNAGLVAVLVLLARQLVERKR
;
A
#
# COMPACT_ATOMS: atom_id res chain seq x y z
N MET A 1 -4.43 -18.11 -10.95
CA MET A 1 -4.53 -16.95 -10.02
C MET A 1 -5.46 -17.34 -8.88
N ASN A 2 -5.03 -17.18 -7.62
CA ASN A 2 -5.88 -17.47 -6.47
C ASN A 2 -7.05 -16.46 -6.40
N VAL A 3 -8.20 -16.89 -5.88
CA VAL A 3 -9.42 -16.06 -5.77
C VAL A 3 -9.13 -14.74 -5.03
N LEU A 4 -8.34 -14.80 -3.94
CA LEU A 4 -7.87 -13.63 -3.19
C LEU A 4 -7.12 -12.61 -4.06
N ALA A 5 -6.16 -13.07 -4.87
CA ALA A 5 -5.40 -12.19 -5.75
C ALA A 5 -6.30 -11.54 -6.81
N ARG A 6 -7.27 -12.29 -7.34
CA ARG A 6 -8.25 -11.76 -8.28
C ARG A 6 -9.12 -10.67 -7.64
N ILE A 7 -9.61 -10.90 -6.42
CA ILE A 7 -10.38 -9.90 -5.68
C ILE A 7 -9.54 -8.64 -5.48
N MET A 8 -8.32 -8.77 -4.96
CA MET A 8 -7.42 -7.63 -4.71
C MET A 8 -7.14 -6.79 -5.96
N ILE A 9 -6.91 -7.45 -7.10
CA ILE A 9 -6.65 -6.76 -8.38
C ILE A 9 -7.89 -6.02 -8.86
N TRP A 10 -9.06 -6.66 -8.83
CA TRP A 10 -10.30 -6.01 -9.26
C TRP A 10 -10.70 -4.88 -8.34
N THR A 11 -10.65 -5.05 -7.02
CA THR A 11 -10.99 -3.99 -6.06
C THR A 11 -9.98 -2.85 -6.10
N GLY A 12 -8.68 -3.15 -6.14
CA GLY A 12 -7.63 -2.12 -6.22
C GLY A 12 -7.65 -1.39 -7.56
N GLY A 13 -7.82 -2.11 -8.67
CA GLY A 13 -7.88 -1.55 -10.01
C GLY A 13 -9.11 -0.66 -10.22
N THR A 14 -10.30 -1.12 -9.79
CA THR A 14 -11.52 -0.31 -9.87
C THR A 14 -11.43 0.94 -9.00
N ALA A 15 -10.89 0.84 -7.78
CA ALA A 15 -10.65 1.99 -6.91
C ALA A 15 -9.69 3.00 -7.55
N LEU A 16 -8.62 2.53 -8.22
CA LEU A 16 -7.67 3.41 -8.90
C LEU A 16 -8.27 4.10 -10.12
N ILE A 17 -9.05 3.39 -10.94
CA ILE A 17 -9.77 3.95 -12.09
C ILE A 17 -10.78 5.00 -11.61
N ALA A 18 -11.53 4.70 -10.54
CA ALA A 18 -12.46 5.64 -9.94
C ALA A 18 -11.74 6.90 -9.43
N ALA A 19 -10.63 6.75 -8.71
CA ALA A 19 -9.82 7.87 -8.25
C ALA A 19 -9.28 8.73 -9.41
N ALA A 20 -8.76 8.10 -10.47
CA ALA A 20 -8.29 8.81 -11.65
C ALA A 20 -9.44 9.57 -12.35
N GLY A 21 -10.61 8.93 -12.50
CA GLY A 21 -11.80 9.54 -13.07
C GLY A 21 -12.31 10.73 -12.25
N LEU A 22 -12.38 10.59 -10.92
CA LEU A 22 -12.75 11.69 -10.01
C LEU A 22 -11.78 12.86 -10.10
N ASN A 23 -10.48 12.58 -10.22
CA ASN A 23 -9.47 13.63 -10.37
C ASN A 23 -9.64 14.37 -11.70
N LEU A 24 -9.86 13.64 -12.80
CA LEU A 24 -10.15 14.23 -14.11
C LEU A 24 -11.43 15.09 -14.09
N LEU A 25 -12.52 14.54 -13.55
CA LEU A 25 -13.79 15.25 -13.41
C LEU A 25 -13.63 16.50 -12.53
N SER A 26 -12.84 16.43 -11.46
CA SER A 26 -12.56 17.59 -10.62
C SER A 26 -11.82 18.70 -11.37
N VAL A 27 -10.90 18.36 -12.27
CA VAL A 27 -10.20 19.35 -13.11
C VAL A 27 -11.15 19.98 -14.10
N ILE A 28 -11.96 19.16 -14.80
CA ILE A 28 -12.96 19.63 -15.76
C ILE A 28 -13.99 20.53 -15.05
N GLY A 29 -14.55 20.08 -13.93
CA GLY A 29 -15.53 20.83 -13.14
C GLY A 29 -15.02 22.20 -12.68
N ARG A 30 -13.72 22.30 -12.38
CA ARG A 30 -13.09 23.59 -12.04
C ARG A 30 -13.03 24.55 -13.24
N HIS A 31 -12.89 24.03 -14.46
CA HIS A 31 -12.85 24.82 -15.69
C HIS A 31 -14.25 25.13 -16.25
N THR A 32 -15.25 24.28 -16.00
CA THR A 32 -16.64 24.46 -16.47
C THR A 32 -17.54 25.20 -15.47
N GLY A 33 -16.99 25.64 -14.33
CA GLY A 33 -17.74 26.38 -13.30
C GLY A 33 -18.60 25.51 -12.38
N LEU A 34 -18.51 24.18 -12.48
CA LEU A 34 -19.20 23.21 -11.63
C LEU A 34 -18.19 22.43 -10.76
N PRO A 35 -17.64 23.04 -9.69
CA PRO A 35 -16.62 22.39 -8.87
C PRO A 35 -17.20 21.17 -8.13
N LEU A 36 -16.57 20.01 -8.32
CA LEU A 36 -16.86 18.78 -7.58
C LEU A 36 -16.32 18.86 -6.15
N LYS A 37 -17.22 19.14 -5.20
CA LYS A 37 -16.93 19.12 -3.77
C LYS A 37 -16.65 17.68 -3.29
N GLY A 38 -15.66 17.50 -2.43
CA GLY A 38 -15.29 16.20 -1.87
C GLY A 38 -14.51 15.28 -2.81
N ALA A 39 -14.17 15.71 -4.03
CA ALA A 39 -13.41 14.89 -4.98
C ALA A 39 -12.04 14.46 -4.42
N ILE A 40 -11.33 15.36 -3.73
CA ILE A 40 -10.02 15.07 -3.13
C ILE A 40 -10.13 13.96 -2.08
N GLU A 41 -11.16 14.01 -1.24
CA GLU A 41 -11.37 13.04 -0.16
C GLU A 41 -11.66 11.64 -0.73
N LEU A 42 -12.52 11.56 -1.76
CA LEU A 42 -12.80 10.30 -2.45
C LEU A 42 -11.58 9.75 -3.19
N VAL A 43 -10.77 10.63 -3.80
CA VAL A 43 -9.49 10.23 -4.42
C VAL A 43 -8.53 9.67 -3.38
N GLN A 44 -8.40 10.30 -2.22
CA GLN A 44 -7.56 9.81 -1.12
C GLN A 44 -8.00 8.42 -0.64
N VAL A 45 -9.31 8.19 -0.50
CA VAL A 45 -9.86 6.86 -0.18
C VAL A 45 -9.52 5.84 -1.25
N GLY A 46 -9.78 6.17 -2.52
CA GLY A 46 -9.51 5.26 -3.64
C GLY A 46 -8.02 4.91 -3.76
N VAL A 47 -7.13 5.90 -3.63
CA VAL A 47 -5.69 5.72 -3.67
C VAL A 47 -5.20 4.91 -2.48
N LEU A 48 -5.74 5.13 -1.27
CA LEU A 48 -5.33 4.34 -0.10
C LEU A 48 -5.71 2.86 -0.28
N VAL A 49 -6.94 2.60 -0.71
CA VAL A 49 -7.43 1.23 -0.94
C VAL A 49 -6.61 0.56 -2.04
N ALA A 50 -6.46 1.21 -3.19
CA ALA A 50 -5.70 0.69 -4.31
C ALA A 50 -4.23 0.45 -3.95
N GLY A 51 -3.58 1.42 -3.31
CA GLY A 51 -2.18 1.35 -2.89
C GLY A 51 -1.93 0.24 -1.89
N THR A 52 -2.75 0.14 -0.84
CA THR A 52 -2.59 -0.89 0.21
C THR A 52 -2.75 -2.30 -0.38
N LEU A 53 -3.75 -2.51 -1.24
CA LEU A 53 -3.95 -3.81 -1.90
C LEU A 53 -2.82 -4.14 -2.88
N ALA A 54 -2.32 -3.14 -3.62
CA ALA A 54 -1.19 -3.31 -4.52
C ALA A 54 0.09 -3.70 -3.76
N LEU A 55 0.37 -3.10 -2.60
CA LEU A 55 1.51 -3.46 -1.75
C LEU A 55 1.45 -4.92 -1.31
N VAL A 56 0.29 -5.38 -0.83
CA VAL A 56 0.11 -6.78 -0.41
C VAL A 56 0.21 -7.74 -1.59
N ALA A 57 -0.44 -7.43 -2.72
CA ALA A 57 -0.42 -8.25 -3.92
C ALA A 57 1.00 -8.34 -4.52
N ALA A 58 1.76 -7.24 -4.57
CA ALA A 58 3.14 -7.23 -5.04
C ALA A 58 4.07 -8.06 -4.14
N THR A 59 3.86 -7.98 -2.82
CA THR A 59 4.61 -8.78 -1.83
C THR A 59 4.29 -10.27 -1.98
N LEU A 60 3.03 -10.64 -2.20
CA LEU A 60 2.60 -12.02 -2.48
C LEU A 60 3.22 -12.57 -3.76
N ALA A 61 3.30 -11.75 -4.82
CA ALA A 61 3.92 -12.12 -6.09
C ALA A 61 5.46 -12.24 -5.99
N ARG A 62 6.07 -11.92 -4.84
CA ARG A 62 7.52 -11.78 -4.64
C ARG A 62 8.17 -10.87 -5.67
N ASN A 63 7.43 -9.87 -6.13
CA ASN A 63 7.85 -8.99 -7.23
C ASN A 63 8.74 -7.83 -6.74
N HIS A 64 9.38 -7.99 -5.57
CA HIS A 64 10.40 -7.06 -5.11
C HIS A 64 11.51 -7.01 -6.16
N ALA A 65 11.85 -5.81 -6.63
CA ALA A 65 12.78 -5.63 -7.74
C ALA A 65 14.12 -6.34 -7.46
N ARG A 66 14.37 -7.43 -8.18
CA ARG A 66 15.64 -8.15 -8.15
C ARG A 66 16.47 -7.72 -9.34
N VAL A 67 17.61 -7.08 -9.07
CA VAL A 67 18.58 -6.75 -10.11
C VAL A 67 19.33 -8.04 -10.49
N HIS A 68 18.72 -8.84 -11.37
CA HIS A 68 19.29 -10.10 -11.86
C HIS A 68 20.68 -9.91 -12.48
N LEU A 69 20.96 -8.73 -13.05
CA LEU A 69 22.26 -8.36 -13.60
C LEU A 69 23.38 -8.38 -12.54
N VAL A 70 23.08 -7.97 -11.30
CA VAL A 70 24.04 -7.94 -10.19
C VAL A 70 24.10 -9.30 -9.51
N LEU A 71 22.94 -9.93 -9.28
CA LEU A 71 22.85 -11.25 -8.64
C LEU A 71 23.52 -12.35 -9.47
N GLY A 72 23.41 -12.29 -10.81
CA GLY A 72 24.03 -13.25 -11.73
C GLY A 72 25.55 -13.19 -11.79
N ARG A 73 26.18 -12.11 -11.29
CA ARG A 73 27.65 -11.96 -11.23
C ARG A 73 28.25 -12.37 -9.88
N LEU A 74 27.42 -12.69 -8.88
CA LEU A 74 27.87 -13.07 -7.54
C LEU A 74 28.00 -14.59 -7.40
N LYS A 75 28.99 -15.04 -6.62
CA LYS A 75 29.05 -16.45 -6.19
C LYS A 75 27.78 -16.81 -5.40
N PRO A 76 27.32 -18.08 -5.41
CA PRO A 76 26.04 -18.49 -4.82
C PRO A 76 25.83 -18.00 -3.38
N GLY A 77 26.87 -18.05 -2.53
CA GLY A 77 26.81 -17.56 -1.16
C GLY A 77 26.60 -16.05 -1.02
N GLY A 78 27.20 -15.24 -1.91
CA GLY A 78 27.04 -13.78 -1.91
C GLY A 78 25.66 -13.35 -2.38
N ALA A 79 25.12 -14.02 -3.40
CA ALA A 79 23.76 -13.77 -3.89
C ALA A 79 22.71 -14.01 -2.79
N HIS A 80 22.85 -15.09 -2.02
CA HIS A 80 21.95 -15.38 -0.89
C HIS A 80 22.03 -14.32 0.23
N LEU A 81 23.22 -13.80 0.53
CA LEU A 81 23.39 -12.76 1.55
C LEU A 81 22.74 -11.45 1.12
N VAL A 82 23.01 -10.98 -0.10
CA VAL A 82 22.43 -9.75 -0.65
C VAL A 82 20.91 -9.81 -0.66
N GLU A 83 20.37 -10.98 -1.03
CA GLU A 83 18.93 -11.17 -1.08
C GLU A 83 18.28 -11.20 0.32
N ARG A 84 18.93 -11.82 1.32
CA ARG A 84 18.48 -11.74 2.72
C ARG A 84 18.53 -10.32 3.26
N LEU A 85 19.62 -9.59 2.99
CA LEU A 85 19.75 -8.18 3.38
C LEU A 85 18.67 -7.33 2.73
N SER A 86 18.35 -7.54 1.46
CA SER A 86 17.27 -6.82 0.77
C SER A 86 15.91 -7.05 1.43
N ILE A 87 15.58 -8.28 1.81
CA ILE A 87 14.34 -8.59 2.54
C ILE A 87 14.35 -7.90 3.91
N LEU A 88 15.44 -7.98 4.67
CA LEU A 88 15.55 -7.35 5.99
C LEU A 88 15.41 -5.82 5.92
N LEU A 89 16.04 -5.19 4.92
CA LEU A 89 15.94 -3.73 4.72
C LEU A 89 14.51 -3.32 4.33
N THR A 90 13.86 -4.12 3.48
CA THR A 90 12.46 -3.93 3.10
C THR A 90 11.53 -4.09 4.32
N MET A 91 11.77 -5.09 5.17
CA MET A 91 11.04 -5.28 6.43
C MET A 91 11.23 -4.09 7.37
N ALA A 92 12.47 -3.62 7.55
CA ALA A 92 12.76 -2.47 8.40
C ALA A 92 12.05 -1.21 7.89
N PHE A 93 12.02 -0.99 6.58
CA PHE A 93 11.29 0.13 5.97
C PHE A 93 9.78 0.06 6.25
N TYR A 94 9.13 -1.08 6.01
CA TYR A 94 7.70 -1.23 6.30
C TYR A 94 7.38 -1.20 7.79
N ALA A 95 8.28 -1.66 8.65
CA ALA A 95 8.13 -1.56 10.10
C ALA A 95 8.19 -0.10 10.57
N ALA A 96 9.10 0.71 10.02
CA ALA A 96 9.16 2.14 10.30
C ALA A 96 7.89 2.87 9.83
N LEU A 97 7.36 2.53 8.65
CA LEU A 97 6.09 3.06 8.15
C LEU A 97 4.91 2.68 9.06
N LEU A 98 4.83 1.41 9.47
CA LEU A 98 3.79 0.94 10.38
C LEU A 98 3.88 1.63 11.73
N TRP A 99 5.10 1.79 12.27
CA TRP A 99 5.31 2.49 13.54
C TRP A 99 4.80 3.93 13.48
N GLY A 100 5.22 4.69 12.46
CA GLY A 100 4.76 6.08 12.29
C GLY A 100 3.25 6.17 12.06
N SER A 101 2.68 5.28 11.25
CA SER A 101 1.24 5.27 10.98
C SER A 101 0.40 4.85 12.20
N ALA A 102 0.89 3.90 12.99
CA ALA A 102 0.26 3.46 14.24
C ALA A 102 0.33 4.56 15.31
N TRP A 103 1.47 5.24 15.44
CA TRP A 103 1.61 6.41 16.32
C TRP A 103 0.58 7.48 15.95
N LEU A 104 0.51 7.85 14.68
CA LEU A 104 -0.43 8.86 14.20
C LEU A 104 -1.89 8.41 14.43
N ALA A 105 -2.18 7.12 14.24
CA ALA A 105 -3.50 6.57 14.49
C ALA A 105 -3.89 6.60 15.98
N SER A 106 -2.94 6.37 16.90
CA SER A 106 -3.21 6.42 18.34
C SER A 106 -3.37 7.84 18.85
N ASP A 107 -2.51 8.76 18.38
CA ASP A 107 -2.55 10.18 18.78
C ASP A 107 -3.89 10.83 18.38
N LEU A 108 -4.37 10.50 17.18
CA LEU A 108 -5.59 11.06 16.59
C LEU A 108 -6.82 10.16 16.77
N TRP A 109 -6.79 9.20 17.69
CA TRP A 109 -7.93 8.30 17.89
C TRP A 109 -9.11 9.01 18.55
N GLY A 110 -8.83 9.94 19.47
CA GLY A 110 -9.86 10.69 20.22
C GLY A 110 -10.41 11.92 19.51
N SER A 111 -9.76 12.40 18.45
CA SER A 111 -9.99 13.73 17.86
C SER A 111 -11.21 13.85 16.93
N GLN A 112 -12.05 12.81 16.81
CA GLN A 112 -13.22 12.78 15.90
C GLN A 112 -12.88 13.29 14.48
N GLU A 113 -11.70 12.93 13.97
CA GLU A 113 -11.25 13.38 12.65
C GLU A 113 -12.14 12.81 11.55
N VAL A 114 -12.96 13.69 10.98
CA VAL A 114 -13.77 13.47 9.80
C VAL A 114 -13.35 14.45 8.71
N SER A 115 -13.52 14.05 7.46
CA SER A 115 -13.25 14.94 6.33
C SER A 115 -14.23 16.13 6.33
N GLU A 116 -13.77 17.31 5.90
CA GLU A 116 -14.55 18.55 6.03
C GLU A 116 -15.77 18.57 5.11
N LEU A 117 -15.70 17.93 3.94
CA LEU A 117 -16.75 18.01 2.92
C LEU A 117 -17.69 16.81 2.94
N LEU A 118 -17.17 15.59 3.03
CA LEU A 118 -17.96 14.35 3.00
C LEU A 118 -18.09 13.66 4.36
N GLY A 119 -17.42 14.15 5.40
CA GLY A 119 -17.47 13.53 6.72
C GLY A 119 -16.82 12.14 6.77
N VAL A 120 -15.87 11.84 5.87
CA VAL A 120 -15.19 10.54 5.81
C VAL A 120 -14.38 10.33 7.09
N PRO A 121 -14.63 9.24 7.84
CA PRO A 121 -13.92 8.97 9.09
C PRO A 121 -12.51 8.42 8.81
N TRP A 122 -11.49 9.28 8.96
CA TRP A 122 -10.08 8.94 8.64
C TRP A 122 -9.51 7.80 9.49
N ARG A 123 -10.08 7.57 10.67
CA ARG A 123 -9.68 6.52 11.62
C ARG A 123 -9.76 5.12 10.99
N TRP A 124 -10.83 4.83 10.26
CA TRP A 124 -11.01 3.52 9.60
C TRP A 124 -10.04 3.33 8.44
N LEU A 125 -9.74 4.40 7.71
CA LEU A 125 -8.75 4.39 6.64
C LEU A 125 -7.34 4.09 7.19
N ARG A 126 -6.94 4.75 8.29
CA ARG A 126 -5.65 4.48 8.94
C ARG A 126 -5.56 3.05 9.47
N MET A 127 -6.64 2.52 10.07
CA MET A 127 -6.70 1.12 10.47
C MET A 127 -6.52 0.17 9.29
N PHE A 128 -7.18 0.44 8.16
CA PHE A 128 -7.06 -0.37 6.95
C PHE A 128 -5.61 -0.39 6.42
N LEU A 129 -4.95 0.77 6.36
CA LEU A 129 -3.54 0.86 5.99
C LEU A 129 -2.64 0.05 6.94
N ASN A 130 -2.82 0.23 8.26
CA ASN A 130 -2.04 -0.47 9.27
C ASN A 130 -2.21 -2.00 9.14
N ALA A 131 -3.44 -2.49 8.93
CA ALA A 131 -3.69 -3.90 8.68
C ALA A 131 -2.97 -4.41 7.42
N GLY A 132 -2.96 -3.62 6.34
CA GLY A 132 -2.20 -3.94 5.13
C GLY A 132 -0.68 -3.99 5.34
N LEU A 133 -0.13 -3.04 6.08
CA LEU A 133 1.30 -3.00 6.43
C LEU A 133 1.71 -4.20 7.30
N VAL A 134 0.88 -4.56 8.28
CA VAL A 134 1.08 -5.79 9.07
C VAL A 134 1.07 -7.03 8.17
N ALA A 135 0.11 -7.12 7.23
CA ALA A 135 0.07 -8.24 6.28
C ALA A 135 1.36 -8.32 5.44
N VAL A 136 1.87 -7.18 4.94
CA VAL A 136 3.16 -7.13 4.21
C VAL A 136 4.31 -7.63 5.08
N LEU A 137 4.43 -7.19 6.33
CA LEU A 137 5.48 -7.63 7.25
C LEU A 137 5.42 -9.13 7.54
N VAL A 138 4.23 -9.68 7.77
CA VAL A 138 4.02 -11.12 7.99
C VAL A 138 4.44 -11.91 6.74
N LEU A 139 4.08 -11.43 5.55
CA LEU A 139 4.47 -12.08 4.30
C LEU A 139 5.99 -12.06 4.09
N LEU A 140 6.65 -10.93 4.37
CA LEU A 140 8.11 -10.82 4.27
C LEU A 140 8.81 -11.74 5.28
N ALA A 141 8.33 -11.80 6.53
CA ALA A 141 8.85 -12.70 7.55
C ALA A 141 8.70 -14.17 7.13
N ARG A 142 7.55 -14.54 6.57
CA ARG A 142 7.32 -15.88 6.02
C ARG A 142 8.29 -16.20 4.87
N GLN A 143 8.51 -15.26 3.95
CA GLN A 143 9.47 -15.43 2.85
C GLN A 143 10.91 -15.60 3.34
N LEU A 144 11.29 -14.95 4.44
CA LEU A 144 12.60 -15.09 5.07
C LEU A 144 12.79 -16.48 5.69
N VAL A 145 11.75 -17.03 6.33
CA VAL A 145 11.77 -18.36 6.96
C VAL A 145 11.74 -19.50 5.94
N GLU A 146 10.84 -19.43 4.95
CA GLU A 146 10.70 -20.46 3.91
C GLU A 146 11.99 -20.70 3.12
N ARG A 147 12.82 -19.66 2.96
CA ARG A 147 14.11 -19.73 2.24
C ARG A 147 15.27 -20.27 3.06
N LYS A 148 15.06 -20.56 4.34
CA LYS A 148 16.08 -21.19 5.19
C LYS A 148 16.06 -22.73 5.04
N ARG A 149 15.01 -23.30 4.44
CA ARG A 149 14.95 -24.69 3.97
C ARG A 149 15.40 -24.79 2.53
#